data_AF-A0A9X9ME30-F1
#
_entry.id   AF-A0A9X9ME30-F1
#
_cell.length_a   1.000
_cell.length_b   1.000
_cell.length_c   1.000
_cell.angle_alpha   90.00
_cell.angle_beta   90.00
_cell.angle_gamma   90.00
#
_symmetry.space_group_name_H-M   'P 1'
#
loop_
_entity.id
_entity.type
_entity.pdbx_description
1 polymer ?
#
loop_
_entity_poly.entity_id
_entity_poly.type
_entity_poly.pdbx_seq_one_letter_code
_entity_poly.pdbx_strand_id
1 'polypeptide(L)'
;MLAAITYTAYGMSALPLNLIKGTRSAAYERLENTEDIEEVEQHIQTIKSKSKDGRPLPARDKRALKQFEERLRTLRKRERHLEFIENSWWTKFCGALRPLKIIWGIFFILVALLFIISLFLSNLDKALHSAGIDSGFIIFGANLSNPLNMLLPVLQTVFPLDYILITIIIMYFIFTSMAGIRNIGIWFFWVRLYKIRRGRTRPQALLFLCMILLLIVLHTSYMIYSLAPQYVMYGSQNYLIESNITYDDHKNSSAFPVPKRCDADAPEDQCTVTRTYLFLHKFWFFSAAYYFGNWAFLVVFLIGLIVSCCKGKKSVIEGVDEDDSDISDDEPSVYSV
;
A
#
# COMPACT_ATOMS: atom_id res chain seq x y z
N MET A 1 5.00 14.17 1.24
CA MET A 1 5.28 13.43 2.49
C MET A 1 4.01 12.89 3.15
N LEU A 2 3.10 13.73 3.65
CA LEU A 2 1.88 13.27 4.35
C LEU A 2 1.05 12.26 3.54
N ALA A 3 0.78 12.54 2.27
CA ALA A 3 0.05 11.62 1.40
C ALA A 3 0.72 10.24 1.26
N ALA A 4 2.06 10.19 1.22
CA ALA A 4 2.79 8.92 1.17
C ALA A 4 2.71 8.19 2.52
N ILE A 5 2.89 8.91 3.64
CA ILE A 5 2.77 8.33 4.99
C ILE A 5 1.37 7.73 5.20
N THR A 6 0.31 8.41 4.79
CA THR A 6 -1.06 7.91 5.00
C THR A 6 -1.44 6.81 4.01
N TYR A 7 -1.24 7.05 2.71
CA TYR A 7 -1.77 6.15 1.69
C TYR A 7 -0.80 5.03 1.31
N THR A 8 0.49 5.33 1.20
CA THR A 8 1.50 4.34 0.80
C THR A 8 1.78 3.38 1.96
N ALA A 9 2.00 3.87 3.18
CA ALA A 9 2.28 2.99 4.33
C ALA A 9 1.12 2.03 4.61
N TYR A 10 -0.13 2.54 4.63
CA TYR A 10 -1.32 1.70 4.74
C TYR A 10 -1.51 0.79 3.53
N GLY A 11 -1.21 1.29 2.32
CA GLY A 11 -1.29 0.52 1.09
C GLY A 11 -0.36 -0.69 1.08
N MET A 12 0.88 -0.53 1.57
CA MET A 12 1.87 -1.60 1.66
C MET A 12 1.47 -2.70 2.63
N SER A 13 0.73 -2.39 3.70
CA SER A 13 0.21 -3.41 4.63
C SER A 13 -1.10 -4.03 4.13
N ALA A 14 -2.01 -3.22 3.61
CA ALA A 14 -3.35 -3.65 3.23
C ALA A 14 -3.38 -4.41 1.90
N LEU A 15 -2.60 -4.00 0.88
CA LEU A 15 -2.58 -4.65 -0.44
C LEU A 15 -2.28 -6.16 -0.33
N PRO A 16 -1.15 -6.60 0.23
CA PRO A 16 -0.82 -8.02 0.27
C PRO A 16 -1.81 -8.84 1.09
N LEU A 17 -2.26 -8.31 2.23
CA LEU A 17 -3.22 -8.99 3.09
C LEU A 17 -4.59 -9.14 2.42
N ASN A 18 -5.03 -8.14 1.64
CA ASN A 18 -6.23 -8.25 0.82
C ASN A 18 -6.07 -9.29 -0.31
N LEU A 19 -4.87 -9.40 -0.90
CA LEU A 19 -4.57 -10.43 -1.91
C LEU A 19 -4.59 -11.85 -1.32
N ILE A 20 -4.04 -12.04 -0.13
CA ILE A 20 -3.96 -13.34 0.56
C ILE A 20 -5.32 -13.76 1.11
N LYS A 21 -6.01 -12.87 1.83
CA LYS A 21 -7.35 -13.16 2.39
C LYS A 21 -8.37 -13.42 1.28
N GLY A 22 -8.21 -12.75 0.14
CA GLY A 22 -9.12 -12.80 -0.99
C GLY A 22 -10.51 -12.26 -0.64
N THR A 23 -11.44 -12.42 -1.57
CA THR A 23 -12.87 -12.24 -1.32
C THR A 23 -13.45 -13.54 -0.76
N ARG A 24 -14.57 -13.46 -0.04
CA ARG A 24 -15.36 -14.67 0.26
C ARG A 24 -15.76 -15.37 -1.06
N SER A 25 -16.05 -16.66 -0.99
CA SER A 25 -16.45 -17.41 -2.19
C SER A 25 -17.87 -17.03 -2.56
N ALA A 26 -18.15 -16.72 -3.83
CA ALA A 26 -19.50 -16.44 -4.31
C ALA A 26 -20.47 -17.61 -4.03
N ALA A 27 -19.99 -18.86 -4.15
CA ALA A 27 -20.77 -20.06 -3.83
C ALA A 27 -21.09 -20.18 -2.32
N TYR A 28 -20.17 -19.73 -1.45
CA TYR A 28 -20.42 -19.74 0.00
C TYR A 28 -21.40 -18.63 0.40
N GLU A 29 -21.26 -17.44 -0.17
CA GLU A 29 -22.23 -16.35 0.04
C GLU A 29 -23.62 -16.69 -0.51
N ARG A 30 -23.69 -17.45 -1.61
CA ARG A 30 -24.94 -17.98 -2.12
C ARG A 30 -25.58 -18.94 -1.12
N LEU A 31 -24.82 -19.89 -0.58
CA LEU A 31 -25.32 -20.84 0.41
C LEU A 31 -25.87 -20.13 1.66
N GLU A 32 -25.11 -19.16 2.20
CA GLU A 32 -25.53 -18.33 3.35
C GLU A 32 -26.80 -17.52 3.02
N ASN A 33 -26.89 -16.93 1.82
CA ASN A 33 -28.07 -16.19 1.39
C ASN A 33 -29.29 -17.11 1.14
N THR A 34 -29.09 -18.35 0.72
CA THR A 34 -30.17 -19.35 0.58
C THR A 34 -30.70 -19.77 1.96
N GLU A 35 -29.82 -19.98 2.95
CA GLU A 35 -30.20 -20.26 4.34
C GLU A 35 -31.02 -19.10 4.95
N ASP A 36 -30.57 -17.85 4.74
CA ASP A 36 -31.32 -16.64 5.14
C ASP A 36 -32.71 -16.55 4.49
N ILE A 37 -32.84 -16.95 3.21
CA ILE A 37 -34.14 -16.98 2.50
C ILE A 37 -35.06 -18.01 3.14
N GLU A 38 -34.55 -19.21 3.44
CA GLU A 38 -35.32 -20.28 4.08
C GLU A 38 -35.81 -19.86 5.47
N GLU A 39 -34.96 -19.23 6.30
CA GLU A 39 -35.34 -18.73 7.63
C GLU A 39 -36.47 -17.67 7.53
N VAL A 40 -36.32 -16.71 6.61
CA VAL A 40 -37.34 -15.67 6.39
C VAL A 40 -38.65 -16.26 5.86
N GLU A 41 -38.60 -17.24 4.95
CA GLU A 41 -39.79 -17.94 4.46
C GLU A 41 -40.49 -18.72 5.58
N GLN A 42 -39.75 -19.39 6.46
CA GLN A 42 -40.32 -20.06 7.63
C GLN A 42 -41.02 -19.09 8.57
N HIS A 43 -40.45 -17.91 8.83
CA HIS A 43 -41.10 -16.86 9.62
C HIS A 43 -42.38 -16.33 8.97
N ILE A 44 -42.37 -16.12 7.66
CA ILE A 44 -43.57 -15.71 6.91
C ILE A 44 -44.66 -16.79 7.01
N GLN A 45 -44.31 -18.06 6.83
CA GLN A 45 -45.24 -19.19 6.94
C GLN A 45 -45.82 -19.31 8.36
N THR A 46 -45.01 -19.09 9.39
CA THR A 46 -45.43 -19.11 10.80
C THR A 46 -46.40 -17.97 11.12
N ILE A 47 -46.21 -16.78 10.55
CA ILE A 47 -47.16 -15.67 10.73
C ILE A 47 -48.44 -15.92 9.93
N LYS A 48 -48.33 -16.46 8.70
CA LYS A 48 -49.48 -16.80 7.87
C LYS A 48 -50.31 -17.95 8.47
N SER A 49 -49.69 -18.92 9.13
CA SER A 49 -50.41 -20.02 9.80
C SER A 49 -51.22 -19.51 11.00
N LYS A 50 -50.72 -18.54 11.77
CA LYS A 50 -51.48 -17.86 12.83
C LYS A 50 -52.72 -17.11 12.33
N SER A 51 -52.73 -16.73 11.04
CA SER A 51 -53.88 -16.09 10.39
C SER A 51 -54.91 -17.08 9.82
N LYS A 52 -54.58 -18.38 9.74
CA LYS A 52 -55.41 -19.39 9.06
C LYS A 52 -56.72 -19.69 9.81
N ASP A 53 -56.79 -19.31 11.08
CA ASP A 53 -57.97 -19.42 11.94
C ASP A 53 -59.07 -18.36 11.66
N GLY A 54 -58.96 -17.60 10.56
CA GLY A 54 -59.95 -16.61 10.15
C GLY A 54 -59.97 -15.30 10.96
N ARG A 55 -59.09 -15.16 11.97
CA ARG A 55 -58.93 -13.91 12.72
C ARG A 55 -58.08 -12.90 11.94
N PRO A 56 -58.45 -11.61 11.93
CA PRO A 56 -57.62 -10.57 11.35
C PRO A 56 -56.26 -10.50 12.06
N LEU A 57 -55.16 -10.42 11.29
CA LEU A 57 -53.81 -10.36 11.86
C LEU A 57 -53.66 -9.14 12.78
N PRO A 58 -52.97 -9.28 13.93
CA PRO A 58 -52.56 -8.15 14.75
C PRO A 58 -51.80 -7.10 13.92
N ALA A 59 -51.99 -5.82 14.21
CA ALA A 59 -51.30 -4.74 13.51
C ALA A 59 -49.76 -4.86 13.58
N ARG A 60 -49.23 -5.48 14.65
CA ARG A 60 -47.81 -5.81 14.82
C ARG A 60 -47.34 -6.88 13.83
N ASP A 61 -48.09 -7.97 13.71
CA ASP A 61 -47.75 -9.09 12.82
C ASP A 61 -47.88 -8.68 11.34
N LYS A 62 -48.82 -7.79 11.02
CA LYS A 62 -48.93 -7.20 9.67
C LYS A 62 -47.71 -6.34 9.29
N ARG A 63 -47.13 -5.61 10.25
CA ARG A 63 -45.88 -4.85 10.03
C ARG A 63 -44.68 -5.77 9.90
N ALA A 64 -44.56 -6.77 10.76
CA ALA A 64 -43.50 -7.77 10.71
C ALA A 64 -43.52 -8.53 9.37
N LEU A 65 -44.69 -8.94 8.90
CA LEU A 65 -44.86 -9.63 7.63
C LEU A 65 -44.40 -8.76 6.45
N LYS A 66 -44.74 -7.47 6.43
CA LYS A 66 -44.23 -6.53 5.41
C LYS A 66 -42.71 -6.41 5.44
N GLN A 67 -42.12 -6.30 6.63
CA GLN A 67 -40.66 -6.21 6.78
C GLN A 67 -39.94 -7.48 6.31
N PHE A 68 -40.51 -8.66 6.60
CA PHE A 68 -39.97 -9.93 6.12
C PHE A 68 -40.12 -10.08 4.59
N GLU A 69 -41.25 -9.67 4.01
CA GLU A 69 -41.44 -9.66 2.55
C GLU A 69 -40.45 -8.70 1.85
N GLU A 70 -40.19 -7.52 2.42
CA GLU A 70 -39.18 -6.60 1.92
C GLU A 70 -37.76 -7.20 2.01
N ARG A 71 -37.40 -7.78 3.16
CA ARG A 71 -36.11 -8.47 3.33
C ARG A 71 -35.96 -9.61 2.33
N LEU A 72 -37.00 -10.43 2.12
CA LEU A 72 -36.99 -11.52 1.14
C LEU A 72 -36.82 -11.02 -0.30
N ARG A 73 -37.41 -9.87 -0.68
CA ARG A 73 -37.15 -9.24 -1.98
C ARG A 73 -35.69 -8.84 -2.14
N THR A 74 -35.06 -8.29 -1.09
CA THR A 74 -33.64 -7.92 -1.13
C THR A 74 -32.73 -9.15 -1.24
N LEU A 75 -33.00 -10.20 -0.47
CA LEU A 75 -32.24 -11.46 -0.50
C LEU A 75 -32.33 -12.16 -1.87
N ARG A 76 -33.53 -12.22 -2.47
CA ARG A 76 -33.71 -12.76 -3.84
C ARG A 76 -33.07 -11.90 -4.92
N LYS A 77 -32.95 -10.59 -4.72
CA LYS A 77 -32.19 -9.73 -5.65
C LYS A 77 -30.71 -10.09 -5.58
N ARG A 78 -30.15 -10.22 -4.36
CA ARG A 78 -28.76 -10.65 -4.15
C ARG A 78 -28.47 -12.03 -4.73
N GLU A 79 -29.38 -12.99 -4.56
CA GLU A 79 -29.24 -14.34 -5.10
C GLU A 79 -29.06 -14.34 -6.62
N ARG A 80 -29.88 -13.57 -7.35
CA ARG A 80 -29.77 -13.46 -8.82
C ARG A 80 -28.44 -12.86 -9.27
N HIS A 81 -27.91 -11.90 -8.51
CA HIS A 81 -26.58 -11.35 -8.78
C HIS A 81 -25.47 -12.37 -8.50
N LEU A 82 -25.56 -13.12 -7.40
CA LEU A 82 -24.61 -14.18 -7.06
C LEU A 82 -24.61 -15.29 -8.12
N GLU A 83 -25.79 -15.68 -8.62
CA GLU A 83 -25.93 -16.69 -9.67
C GLU A 83 -25.29 -16.24 -10.99
N PHE A 84 -25.47 -14.99 -11.39
CA PHE A 84 -24.81 -14.43 -12.58
C PHE A 84 -23.28 -14.42 -12.44
N ILE A 85 -22.77 -14.07 -11.25
CA ILE A 85 -21.34 -14.06 -10.96
C ILE A 85 -20.80 -15.51 -10.98
N GLU A 86 -21.47 -16.44 -10.32
CA GLU A 86 -21.07 -17.85 -10.23
C GLU A 86 -21.02 -18.53 -11.62
N ASN A 87 -22.02 -18.29 -12.48
CA ASN A 87 -22.09 -18.90 -13.80
C ASN A 87 -21.15 -18.27 -14.85
N SER A 88 -20.51 -17.14 -14.53
CA SER A 88 -19.58 -16.51 -15.47
C SER A 88 -18.29 -17.31 -15.60
N TRP A 89 -17.88 -17.65 -16.82
CA TRP A 89 -16.59 -18.33 -17.09
C TRP A 89 -15.39 -17.60 -16.45
N TRP A 90 -15.50 -16.28 -16.28
CA TRP A 90 -14.52 -15.44 -15.60
C TRP A 90 -14.25 -15.82 -14.14
N THR A 91 -15.22 -16.36 -13.41
CA THR A 91 -15.01 -16.77 -12.00
C THR A 91 -14.25 -18.08 -11.89
N LYS A 92 -14.47 -19.03 -12.82
CA LYS A 92 -13.66 -20.26 -12.92
C LYS A 92 -12.20 -19.94 -13.22
N PHE A 93 -11.94 -19.04 -14.19
CA PHE A 93 -10.59 -18.57 -14.50
C PHE A 93 -9.97 -17.78 -13.33
N CYS A 94 -10.73 -16.90 -12.68
CA CYS A 94 -10.27 -16.18 -11.49
C CYS A 94 -9.98 -17.10 -10.29
N GLY A 95 -10.70 -18.23 -10.18
CA GLY A 95 -10.46 -19.28 -9.20
C GLY A 95 -9.12 -19.99 -9.43
N ALA A 96 -8.79 -20.32 -10.69
CA ALA A 96 -7.51 -20.91 -11.06
C ALA A 96 -6.32 -19.95 -10.80
N LEU A 97 -6.52 -18.64 -10.91
CA LEU A 97 -5.51 -17.62 -10.57
C LEU A 97 -5.37 -17.35 -9.06
N ARG A 98 -6.19 -17.97 -8.20
CA ARG A 98 -6.14 -17.78 -6.74
C ARG A 98 -4.78 -18.15 -6.10
N PRO A 99 -4.17 -19.31 -6.38
CA PRO A 99 -2.82 -19.61 -5.86
C PRO A 99 -1.79 -18.56 -6.30
N LEU A 100 -1.85 -18.08 -7.54
CA LEU A 100 -0.97 -17.03 -8.03
C LEU A 100 -1.17 -15.71 -7.27
N LYS A 101 -2.42 -15.33 -6.97
CA LYS A 101 -2.71 -14.14 -6.15
C LYS A 101 -2.12 -14.24 -4.74
N ILE A 102 -2.15 -15.42 -4.13
CA ILE A 102 -1.56 -15.65 -2.81
C ILE A 102 -0.03 -15.53 -2.88
N ILE A 103 0.61 -16.13 -3.90
CA ILE A 103 2.06 -16.03 -4.13
C ILE A 103 2.47 -14.56 -4.29
N TRP A 104 1.76 -13.80 -5.13
CA TRP A 104 1.99 -12.36 -5.28
C TRP A 104 1.78 -11.59 -3.98
N GLY A 105 0.77 -11.96 -3.19
CA GLY A 105 0.55 -11.39 -1.86
C GLY A 105 1.73 -11.62 -0.92
N ILE A 106 2.25 -12.84 -0.82
CA ILE A 106 3.42 -13.18 0.01
C ILE A 106 4.66 -12.41 -0.47
N PHE A 107 4.89 -12.37 -1.78
CA PHE A 107 5.98 -11.59 -2.38
C PHE A 107 5.91 -10.12 -1.97
N PHE A 108 4.72 -9.49 -2.05
CA PHE A 108 4.55 -8.10 -1.64
C PHE A 108 4.74 -7.87 -0.13
N ILE A 109 4.44 -8.85 0.73
CA ILE A 109 4.78 -8.78 2.17
C ILE A 109 6.29 -8.79 2.36
N LEU A 110 7.00 -9.69 1.68
CA LEU A 110 8.45 -9.81 1.80
C LEU A 110 9.14 -8.51 1.36
N VAL A 111 8.71 -7.94 0.24
CA VAL A 111 9.19 -6.63 -0.23
C VAL A 111 8.87 -5.53 0.78
N ALA A 112 7.64 -5.50 1.33
CA ALA A 112 7.27 -4.52 2.36
C ALA A 112 8.17 -4.62 3.60
N LEU A 113 8.40 -5.83 4.11
CA LEU A 113 9.26 -6.07 5.27
C LEU A 113 10.71 -5.65 4.98
N LEU A 114 11.22 -5.93 3.79
CA LEU A 114 12.54 -5.50 3.36
C LEU A 114 12.66 -3.98 3.41
N PHE A 115 11.68 -3.23 2.89
CA PHE A 115 11.67 -1.76 2.98
C PHE A 115 11.58 -1.25 4.42
N ILE A 116 10.74 -1.87 5.25
CA ILE A 116 10.52 -1.46 6.64
C ILE A 116 11.77 -1.70 7.47
N ILE A 117 12.41 -2.86 7.34
CA ILE A 117 13.67 -3.17 8.01
C ILE A 117 14.78 -2.23 7.53
N SER A 118 14.86 -2.01 6.21
CA SER A 118 15.82 -1.07 5.61
C SER A 118 15.67 0.33 6.18
N LEU A 119 14.46 0.89 6.16
CA LEU A 119 14.18 2.21 6.73
C LEU A 119 14.44 2.23 8.23
N PHE A 120 14.04 1.21 8.98
CA PHE A 120 14.25 1.16 10.42
C PHE A 120 15.75 1.18 10.76
N LEU A 121 16.57 0.35 10.10
CA LEU A 121 18.02 0.33 10.31
C LEU A 121 18.67 1.66 9.91
N SER A 122 18.30 2.25 8.77
CA SER A 122 18.80 3.56 8.35
C SER A 122 18.45 4.67 9.35
N ASN A 123 17.24 4.68 9.91
CA ASN A 123 16.83 5.71 10.87
C ASN A 123 17.40 5.46 12.27
N LEU A 124 17.62 4.20 12.65
CA LEU A 124 18.31 3.83 13.88
C LEU A 124 19.77 4.26 13.84
N ASP A 125 20.45 4.05 12.72
CA ASP A 125 21.82 4.53 12.52
C ASP A 125 21.88 6.06 12.68
N LYS A 126 20.93 6.79 12.08
CA LYS A 126 20.79 8.25 12.23
C LYS A 126 20.51 8.67 13.67
N ALA A 127 19.78 7.88 14.43
CA ALA A 127 19.48 8.18 15.82
C ALA A 127 20.70 7.99 16.73
N LEU A 128 21.53 6.99 16.46
CA LEU A 128 22.66 6.60 17.32
C LEU A 128 23.93 7.39 17.02
N HIS A 129 24.18 7.72 15.76
CA HIS A 129 25.48 8.27 15.32
C HIS A 129 25.42 9.70 14.78
N SER A 130 24.26 10.35 14.75
CA SER A 130 24.17 11.72 14.22
C SER A 130 24.44 12.79 15.28
N ALA A 131 24.92 13.95 14.83
CA ALA A 131 25.26 15.13 15.61
C ALA A 131 24.01 15.91 16.11
N GLY A 132 22.91 15.21 16.41
CA GLY A 132 21.71 15.76 17.04
C GLY A 132 20.71 16.46 16.11
N ILE A 133 19.71 17.11 16.74
CA ILE A 133 18.60 17.78 16.06
C ILE A 133 19.12 18.95 15.23
N ASP A 134 20.05 19.76 15.72
CA ASP A 134 20.53 21.01 15.10
C ASP A 134 21.30 20.83 13.78
N SER A 135 21.75 19.61 13.50
CA SER A 135 22.43 19.24 12.25
C SER A 135 21.52 18.48 11.28
N GLY A 136 20.30 18.12 11.67
CA GLY A 136 19.33 17.46 10.78
C GLY A 136 19.44 15.97 10.65
N PHE A 137 20.01 15.31 11.65
CA PHE A 137 20.22 13.86 11.65
C PHE A 137 21.03 13.37 10.44
N ILE A 138 22.03 14.16 10.04
CA ILE A 138 22.92 13.84 8.92
C ILE A 138 23.99 12.87 9.42
N ILE A 139 24.20 11.80 8.65
CA ILE A 139 25.31 10.87 8.85
C ILE A 139 26.20 10.95 7.60
N PHE A 140 27.50 11.11 7.81
CA PHE A 140 28.47 11.09 6.73
C PHE A 140 28.88 9.66 6.33
N GLY A 141 28.83 8.68 7.23
CA GLY A 141 29.10 7.26 6.93
C GLY A 141 28.19 6.27 7.65
N ALA A 142 27.64 5.31 6.90
CA ALA A 142 26.71 4.30 7.43
C ALA A 142 27.47 3.17 8.14
N ASN A 143 27.36 3.09 9.47
CA ASN A 143 27.97 1.98 10.24
C ASN A 143 27.03 0.77 10.29
N LEU A 144 25.70 0.99 10.31
CA LEU A 144 24.72 -0.09 10.18
C LEU A 144 24.37 -0.34 8.71
N SER A 145 24.76 -1.51 8.20
CA SER A 145 24.49 -1.91 6.81
C SER A 145 23.00 -2.22 6.58
N ASN A 146 22.27 -1.27 5.98
CA ASN A 146 20.93 -1.51 5.47
C ASN A 146 20.98 -2.46 4.24
N PRO A 147 20.13 -3.50 4.16
CA PRO A 147 20.14 -4.47 3.06
C PRO A 147 19.93 -3.83 1.67
N LEU A 148 19.08 -2.81 1.53
CA LEU A 148 18.92 -2.09 0.26
C LEU A 148 20.15 -1.28 -0.13
N ASN A 149 20.82 -0.66 0.84
CA ASN A 149 22.04 0.11 0.60
C ASN A 149 23.20 -0.78 0.13
N MET A 150 23.24 -2.05 0.54
CA MET A 150 24.20 -3.04 0.03
C MET A 150 23.80 -3.60 -1.34
N LEU A 151 22.50 -3.85 -1.55
CA LEU A 151 22.00 -4.48 -2.77
C LEU A 151 22.14 -3.60 -4.01
N LEU A 152 21.70 -2.33 -3.96
CA LEU A 152 21.66 -1.46 -5.14
C LEU A 152 23.05 -1.22 -5.77
N PRO A 153 24.12 -0.91 -5.01
CA PRO A 153 25.46 -0.73 -5.57
C PRO A 153 26.07 -2.01 -6.16
N VAL A 154 25.68 -3.20 -5.66
CA VAL A 154 26.11 -4.47 -6.25
C VAL A 154 25.42 -4.69 -7.60
N LEU A 155 24.11 -4.44 -7.68
CA LEU A 155 23.38 -4.58 -8.95
C LEU A 155 23.87 -3.60 -10.03
N GLN A 156 24.37 -2.43 -9.63
CA GLN A 156 24.95 -1.46 -10.55
C GLN A 156 26.18 -1.99 -11.32
N THR A 157 26.84 -3.04 -10.84
CA THR A 157 27.97 -3.65 -11.57
C THR A 157 27.54 -4.30 -12.89
N VAL A 158 26.26 -4.69 -13.02
CA VAL A 158 25.71 -5.33 -14.21
C VAL A 158 24.62 -4.43 -14.79
N PHE A 159 25.02 -3.54 -15.69
CA PHE A 159 24.11 -2.64 -16.39
C PHE A 159 23.09 -3.44 -17.24
N PRO A 160 21.77 -3.14 -17.24
CA PRO A 160 21.05 -2.04 -16.56
C PRO A 160 20.18 -2.51 -15.36
N LEU A 161 20.63 -3.50 -14.57
CA LEU A 161 19.80 -4.14 -13.55
C LEU A 161 19.35 -3.19 -12.43
N ASP A 162 20.16 -2.20 -12.07
CA ASP A 162 19.84 -1.20 -11.06
C ASP A 162 18.65 -0.31 -11.48
N TYR A 163 18.59 0.13 -12.74
CA TYR A 163 17.45 0.89 -13.26
C TYR A 163 16.16 0.08 -13.31
N ILE A 164 16.26 -1.21 -13.66
CA ILE A 164 15.12 -2.13 -13.64
C ILE A 164 14.61 -2.26 -12.20
N LEU A 165 15.51 -2.45 -11.22
CA LEU A 165 15.14 -2.57 -9.83
C LEU A 165 14.48 -1.29 -9.30
N ILE A 166 15.06 -0.11 -9.56
CA ILE A 166 14.47 1.17 -9.13
C ILE A 166 13.09 1.37 -9.76
N THR A 167 12.93 1.01 -11.03
CA THR A 167 11.63 1.07 -11.71
C THR A 167 10.62 0.15 -11.02
N ILE A 168 11.01 -1.08 -10.67
CA ILE A 168 10.16 -2.02 -9.92
C ILE A 168 9.78 -1.44 -8.56
N ILE A 169 10.73 -0.82 -7.85
CA ILE A 169 10.49 -0.17 -6.55
C ILE A 169 9.48 0.97 -6.69
N ILE A 170 9.65 1.86 -7.67
CA ILE A 170 8.74 2.98 -7.91
C ILE A 170 7.35 2.46 -8.28
N MET A 171 7.27 1.48 -9.18
CA MET A 171 5.99 0.86 -9.56
C MET A 171 5.30 0.21 -8.36
N TYR A 172 6.05 -0.47 -7.48
CA TYR A 172 5.53 -1.02 -6.23
C TYR A 172 4.93 0.07 -5.34
N PHE A 173 5.63 1.20 -5.15
CA PHE A 173 5.10 2.33 -4.38
C PHE A 173 3.84 2.95 -5.00
N ILE A 174 3.77 3.04 -6.33
CA ILE A 174 2.56 3.51 -7.03
C ILE A 174 1.40 2.54 -6.79
N PHE A 175 1.60 1.23 -7.00
CA PHE A 175 0.53 0.23 -6.85
C PHE A 175 0.01 0.14 -5.42
N THR A 176 0.91 0.15 -4.43
CA THR A 176 0.51 0.14 -3.01
C THR A 176 -0.23 1.41 -2.63
N SER A 177 0.22 2.57 -3.10
CA SER A 177 -0.47 3.84 -2.89
C SER A 177 -1.87 3.85 -3.52
N MET A 178 -2.01 3.37 -4.75
CA MET A 178 -3.32 3.24 -5.41
C MET A 178 -4.26 2.33 -4.61
N ALA A 179 -3.76 1.21 -4.08
CA ALA A 179 -4.55 0.34 -3.21
C ALA A 179 -4.92 1.00 -1.87
N GLY A 180 -4.03 1.80 -1.29
CA GLY A 180 -4.28 2.58 -0.10
C GLY A 180 -5.38 3.63 -0.31
N ILE A 181 -5.27 4.44 -1.36
CA ILE A 181 -6.26 5.46 -1.71
C ILE A 181 -7.61 4.81 -2.04
N ARG A 182 -7.63 3.67 -2.75
CA ARG A 182 -8.87 2.93 -3.02
C ARG A 182 -9.56 2.44 -1.75
N ASN A 183 -8.79 1.96 -0.77
CA ASN A 183 -9.35 1.41 0.46
C ASN A 183 -9.77 2.49 1.48
N ILE A 184 -9.08 3.63 1.54
CA ILE A 184 -9.35 4.73 2.50
C ILE A 184 -10.29 5.79 1.90
N GLY A 185 -10.23 6.01 0.58
CA GLY A 185 -10.80 7.18 -0.10
C GLY A 185 -9.85 8.39 -0.05
N ILE A 186 -10.20 9.46 -0.77
CA ILE A 186 -9.48 10.74 -0.71
C ILE A 186 -10.08 11.56 0.44
N TRP A 187 -9.26 11.86 1.45
CA TRP A 187 -9.64 12.68 2.60
C TRP A 187 -9.09 14.09 2.49
N PHE A 188 -9.89 15.07 2.89
CA PHE A 188 -9.51 16.47 3.01
C PHE A 188 -10.03 17.03 4.34
N PHE A 189 -9.13 17.47 5.23
CA PHE A 189 -9.47 18.03 6.56
C PHE A 189 -10.57 17.27 7.33
N TRP A 190 -10.48 15.93 7.40
CA TRP A 190 -11.47 15.01 8.02
C TRP A 190 -12.77 14.70 7.27
N VAL A 191 -13.04 15.34 6.13
CA VAL A 191 -14.17 14.96 5.28
C VAL A 191 -13.68 14.02 4.17
N ARG A 192 -14.39 12.91 3.96
CA ARG A 192 -14.14 12.02 2.81
C ARG A 192 -14.73 12.68 1.57
N LEU A 193 -13.86 13.28 0.76
CA LEU A 193 -14.26 14.07 -0.41
C LEU A 193 -14.67 13.17 -1.58
N TYR A 194 -13.87 12.14 -1.87
CA TYR A 194 -14.12 11.22 -2.98
C TYR A 194 -13.84 9.77 -2.60
N LYS A 195 -14.74 8.87 -2.98
CA LYS A 195 -14.55 7.41 -2.94
C LYS A 195 -14.14 6.93 -4.34
N ILE A 196 -12.98 6.27 -4.45
CA ILE A 196 -12.47 5.80 -5.74
C ILE A 196 -13.06 4.42 -6.04
N ARG A 197 -13.89 4.36 -7.08
CA ARG A 197 -14.54 3.14 -7.61
C ARG A 197 -13.94 2.72 -8.95
N ARG A 198 -13.94 1.43 -9.25
CA ARG A 198 -13.44 0.93 -10.54
C ARG A 198 -14.48 1.20 -11.63
N GLY A 199 -14.09 1.85 -12.73
CA GLY A 199 -14.97 2.07 -13.88
C GLY A 199 -16.04 3.15 -13.74
N ARG A 200 -16.28 3.69 -12.54
CA ARG A 200 -17.24 4.78 -12.28
C ARG A 200 -16.67 5.84 -11.32
N THR A 201 -15.51 6.39 -11.66
CA THR A 201 -14.92 7.54 -10.93
C THR A 201 -15.24 8.84 -11.64
N ARG A 202 -15.67 9.86 -10.88
CA ARG A 202 -15.86 11.22 -11.43
C ARG A 202 -14.49 11.75 -11.92
N PRO A 203 -14.41 12.42 -13.09
CA PRO A 203 -13.14 12.86 -13.68
C PRO A 203 -12.34 13.81 -12.78
N GLN A 204 -13.02 14.63 -11.97
CA GLN A 204 -12.36 15.48 -10.96
C GLN A 204 -11.59 14.66 -9.91
N ALA A 205 -12.16 13.55 -9.44
CA ALA A 205 -11.49 12.67 -8.48
C ALA A 205 -10.25 11.99 -9.10
N LEU A 206 -10.29 11.70 -10.41
CA LEU A 206 -9.15 11.15 -11.14
C LEU A 206 -8.00 12.16 -11.23
N LEU A 207 -8.30 13.45 -11.42
CA LEU A 207 -7.29 14.52 -11.40
C LEU A 207 -6.63 14.64 -10.02
N PHE A 208 -7.41 14.62 -8.94
CA PHE A 208 -6.87 14.61 -7.57
C PHE A 208 -6.03 13.37 -7.28
N LEU A 209 -6.47 12.18 -7.74
CA LEU A 209 -5.68 10.96 -7.65
C LEU A 209 -4.33 11.14 -8.36
N CYS A 210 -4.32 11.69 -9.58
CA CYS A 210 -3.09 11.94 -10.33
C CYS A 210 -2.15 12.90 -9.59
N MET A 211 -2.66 14.02 -9.09
CA MET A 211 -1.92 14.97 -8.26
C MET A 211 -1.30 14.29 -7.03
N ILE A 212 -2.07 13.48 -6.29
CA ILE A 212 -1.59 12.75 -5.12
C ILE A 212 -0.50 11.75 -5.51
N LEU A 213 -0.68 11.00 -6.60
CA LEU A 213 0.31 10.03 -7.08
C LEU A 213 1.62 10.73 -7.50
N LEU A 214 1.55 11.88 -8.17
CA LEU A 214 2.73 12.69 -8.51
C LEU A 214 3.50 13.13 -7.25
N LEU A 215 2.79 13.60 -6.22
CA LEU A 215 3.40 13.96 -4.93
C LEU A 215 4.02 12.75 -4.21
N ILE A 216 3.45 11.57 -4.37
CA ILE A 216 4.00 10.33 -3.83
C ILE A 216 5.27 9.93 -4.60
N VAL A 217 5.28 9.99 -5.93
CA VAL A 217 6.48 9.71 -6.75
C VAL A 217 7.62 10.66 -6.38
N LEU A 218 7.31 11.96 -6.22
CA LEU A 218 8.27 12.94 -5.73
C LEU A 218 8.78 12.58 -4.33
N HIS A 219 7.93 12.12 -3.42
CA HIS A 219 8.38 11.67 -2.12
C HIS A 219 9.28 10.43 -2.20
N THR A 220 8.93 9.46 -3.05
CA THR A 220 9.69 8.22 -3.24
C THR A 220 11.10 8.51 -3.74
N SER A 221 11.28 9.47 -4.65
CA SER A 221 12.62 9.84 -5.13
C SER A 221 13.52 10.36 -4.00
N TYR A 222 12.97 11.13 -3.05
CA TYR A 222 13.68 11.54 -1.84
C TYR A 222 13.89 10.40 -0.84
N MET A 223 12.93 9.49 -0.70
CA MET A 223 13.02 8.37 0.24
C MET A 223 14.16 7.40 -0.12
N ILE A 224 14.51 7.27 -1.42
CA ILE A 224 15.66 6.44 -1.85
C ILE A 224 16.97 6.94 -1.22
N TYR A 225 17.14 8.25 -0.99
CA TYR A 225 18.33 8.79 -0.29
C TYR A 225 18.44 8.29 1.16
N SER A 226 17.32 7.97 1.82
CA SER A 226 17.33 7.38 3.16
C SER A 226 17.51 5.85 3.13
N LEU A 227 17.13 5.20 2.03
CA LEU A 227 17.20 3.75 1.86
C LEU A 227 18.57 3.26 1.39
N ALA A 228 19.18 3.97 0.44
CA ALA A 228 20.44 3.59 -0.17
C ALA A 228 21.31 4.84 -0.42
N PRO A 229 21.78 5.52 0.65
CA PRO A 229 22.57 6.73 0.52
C PRO A 229 23.80 6.55 -0.36
N GLN A 230 24.51 5.41 -0.27
CA GLN A 230 25.71 5.16 -1.07
C GLN A 230 25.43 5.16 -2.57
N TYR A 231 24.33 4.50 -2.97
CA TYR A 231 23.91 4.43 -4.36
C TYR A 231 23.57 5.81 -4.93
N VAL A 232 22.82 6.63 -4.18
CA VAL A 232 22.33 7.92 -4.69
C VAL A 232 23.33 9.06 -4.54
N MET A 233 24.21 9.00 -3.54
CA MET A 233 25.21 10.04 -3.28
C MET A 233 26.39 9.93 -4.21
N TYR A 234 26.99 8.74 -4.33
CA TYR A 234 28.24 8.54 -5.07
C TYR A 234 28.08 7.71 -6.35
N GLY A 235 27.04 6.87 -6.45
CA GLY A 235 26.81 6.02 -7.62
C GLY A 235 27.96 5.03 -7.85
N SER A 236 28.49 4.98 -9.08
CA SER A 236 29.61 4.10 -9.47
C SER A 236 30.99 4.74 -9.33
N GLN A 237 31.09 5.90 -8.66
CA GLN A 237 32.37 6.58 -8.49
C GLN A 237 33.32 5.74 -7.61
N ASN A 238 34.58 5.65 -8.02
CA ASN A 238 35.65 5.02 -7.27
C ASN A 238 36.82 6.00 -7.14
N TYR A 239 37.49 5.98 -5.99
CA TYR A 239 38.73 6.72 -5.74
C TYR A 239 39.89 5.75 -5.57
N LEU A 240 41.11 6.25 -5.76
CA LEU A 240 42.30 5.43 -5.67
C LEU A 240 42.87 5.54 -4.26
N ILE A 241 43.11 4.40 -3.62
CA ILE A 241 43.85 4.32 -2.37
C ILE A 241 45.21 3.69 -2.65
N GLU A 242 46.24 4.29 -2.08
CA GLU A 242 47.60 3.77 -2.10
C GLU A 242 47.72 2.62 -1.10
N SER A 243 47.88 1.39 -1.60
CA SER A 243 48.01 0.21 -0.74
C SER A 243 49.48 -0.09 -0.47
N ASN A 244 49.90 0.01 0.80
CA ASN A 244 51.21 -0.44 1.25
C ASN A 244 51.16 -1.96 1.44
N ILE A 245 51.32 -2.71 0.35
CA ILE A 245 51.57 -4.15 0.46
C ILE A 245 53.05 -4.31 0.84
N THR A 246 53.33 -4.58 2.11
CA THR A 246 54.66 -5.04 2.53
C THR A 246 54.81 -6.48 2.05
N TYR A 247 55.38 -6.67 0.86
CA TYR A 247 55.97 -7.95 0.50
C TYR A 247 57.26 -8.10 1.30
N ASP A 248 57.26 -9.04 2.23
CA ASP A 248 58.42 -9.44 3.01
C ASP A 248 59.36 -10.27 2.10
N ASP A 249 60.01 -9.60 1.17
CA ASP A 249 61.40 -9.83 0.73
C ASP A 249 61.74 -8.82 -0.38
N HIS A 250 62.88 -8.14 -0.23
CA HIS A 250 63.41 -7.07 -1.09
C HIS A 250 62.69 -5.69 -1.12
N LYS A 251 63.40 -4.69 -0.55
CA LYS A 251 63.17 -3.23 -0.65
C LYS A 251 62.83 -2.78 -2.07
N ASN A 252 61.55 -2.65 -2.35
CA ASN A 252 60.97 -1.61 -3.19
C ASN A 252 59.48 -1.51 -2.83
N SER A 253 59.14 -0.52 -2.00
CA SER A 253 57.75 -0.20 -1.69
C SER A 253 57.10 0.44 -2.91
N SER A 254 56.74 -0.36 -3.91
CA SER A 254 55.89 0.10 -5.01
C SER A 254 54.46 0.11 -4.51
N ALA A 255 54.00 1.29 -4.13
CA ALA A 255 52.63 1.52 -3.77
C ALA A 255 51.78 1.45 -5.05
N PHE A 256 50.88 0.47 -5.13
CA PHE A 256 49.97 0.35 -6.26
C PHE A 256 48.63 0.98 -5.87
N PRO A 257 48.07 1.87 -6.73
CA PRO A 257 46.76 2.45 -6.49
C PRO A 257 45.68 1.37 -6.70
N VAL A 258 44.93 1.06 -5.64
CA VAL A 258 43.79 0.14 -5.68
C VAL A 258 42.50 0.96 -5.74
N PRO A 259 41.59 0.67 -6.69
CA PRO A 259 40.30 1.34 -6.74
C PRO A 259 39.41 0.90 -5.57
N LYS A 260 39.00 1.85 -4.74
CA LYS A 260 37.97 1.67 -3.70
C LYS A 260 36.74 2.49 -4.07
N ARG A 261 35.54 1.98 -3.78
CA ARG A 261 34.29 2.73 -3.96
C ARG A 261 34.27 3.96 -3.08
N CYS A 262 33.80 5.08 -3.63
CA CYS A 262 33.56 6.30 -2.87
C CYS A 262 32.67 6.01 -1.65
N ASP A 263 33.08 6.54 -0.51
CA ASP A 263 32.40 6.41 0.77
C ASP A 263 32.58 7.74 1.55
N ALA A 264 32.02 7.83 2.75
CA ALA A 264 32.15 8.92 3.70
C ALA A 264 33.58 9.46 3.87
N ASP A 265 34.55 8.54 3.90
CA ASP A 265 35.96 8.83 4.19
C ASP A 265 36.75 9.21 2.93
N ALA A 266 36.10 9.28 1.77
CA ALA A 266 36.78 9.61 0.52
C ALA A 266 37.15 11.10 0.47
N PRO A 267 38.34 11.44 -0.08
CA PRO A 267 38.73 12.84 -0.22
C PRO A 267 37.77 13.60 -1.15
N GLU A 268 37.40 14.83 -0.75
CA GLU A 268 36.45 15.69 -1.47
C GLU A 268 36.85 15.96 -2.93
N ASP A 269 38.16 15.87 -3.21
CA ASP A 269 38.74 16.15 -4.53
C ASP A 269 38.53 14.99 -5.54
N GLN A 270 38.27 13.77 -5.05
CA GLN A 270 38.17 12.57 -5.89
C GLN A 270 36.75 12.00 -6.00
N CYS A 271 35.89 12.28 -5.02
CA CYS A 271 34.50 11.81 -5.00
C CYS A 271 33.53 12.99 -4.88
N THR A 272 32.60 13.10 -5.84
CA THR A 272 31.61 14.18 -5.86
C THR A 272 30.23 13.66 -5.49
N VAL A 273 29.61 14.28 -4.48
CA VAL A 273 28.24 13.95 -4.07
C VAL A 273 27.19 14.58 -4.99
N THR A 274 26.06 13.90 -5.14
CA THR A 274 24.92 14.43 -5.89
C THR A 274 24.42 15.77 -5.32
N ARG A 275 24.14 16.74 -6.22
CA ARG A 275 23.64 18.08 -5.85
C ARG A 275 22.37 18.08 -5.02
N THR A 276 21.48 17.11 -5.24
CA THR A 276 20.26 16.92 -4.45
C THR A 276 20.57 16.63 -2.99
N TYR A 277 21.62 15.86 -2.70
CA TYR A 277 22.06 15.60 -1.33
C TYR A 277 22.59 16.89 -0.67
N LEU A 278 23.38 17.69 -1.40
CA LEU A 278 23.85 19.00 -0.92
C LEU A 278 22.69 19.95 -0.60
N PHE A 279 21.62 19.92 -1.40
CA PHE A 279 20.42 20.72 -1.14
C PHE A 279 19.74 20.28 0.17
N LEU A 280 19.57 18.98 0.40
CA LEU A 280 19.02 18.44 1.65
C LEU A 280 19.87 18.80 2.86
N HIS A 281 21.20 18.75 2.70
CA HIS A 281 22.16 19.12 3.72
C HIS A 281 22.11 20.62 4.05
N LYS A 282 21.99 21.49 3.03
CA LYS A 282 21.96 22.94 3.22
C LYS A 282 20.71 23.41 3.99
N PHE A 283 19.59 22.70 3.83
CA PHE A 283 18.34 23.00 4.53
C PHE A 283 18.05 21.96 5.61
N TRP A 284 18.71 22.13 6.75
CA TRP A 284 18.56 21.30 7.95
C TRP A 284 17.08 20.93 8.25
N PHE A 285 16.17 21.90 8.28
CA PHE A 285 14.76 21.67 8.61
C PHE A 285 14.09 20.60 7.72
N PHE A 286 14.48 20.52 6.45
CA PHE A 286 13.92 19.55 5.51
C PHE A 286 14.43 18.15 5.82
N SER A 287 15.73 18.01 6.11
CA SER A 287 16.31 16.74 6.54
C SER A 287 15.65 16.22 7.84
N ALA A 288 15.47 17.11 8.82
CA ALA A 288 14.79 16.77 10.08
C ALA A 288 13.32 16.34 9.85
N ALA A 289 12.57 17.07 9.01
CA ALA A 289 11.18 16.72 8.70
C ALA A 289 11.07 15.34 8.03
N TYR A 290 11.99 14.98 7.14
CA TYR A 290 12.02 13.65 6.51
C TYR A 290 12.43 12.55 7.48
N TYR A 291 13.34 12.82 8.42
CA TYR A 291 13.69 11.88 9.47
C TYR A 291 12.46 11.52 10.34
N PHE A 292 11.75 12.52 10.86
CA PHE A 292 10.50 12.28 11.59
C PHE A 292 9.41 11.66 10.72
N GLY A 293 9.34 12.06 9.44
CA GLY A 293 8.44 11.49 8.46
C GLY A 293 8.66 9.98 8.24
N ASN A 294 9.91 9.52 8.23
CA ASN A 294 10.24 8.09 8.13
C ASN A 294 9.76 7.32 9.37
N TRP A 295 9.94 7.87 10.57
CA TRP A 295 9.40 7.25 11.79
C TRP A 295 7.87 7.18 11.77
N ALA A 296 7.21 8.26 11.36
CA ALA A 296 5.75 8.28 11.18
C ALA A 296 5.30 7.24 10.14
N PHE A 297 6.04 7.07 9.05
CA PHE A 297 5.78 6.05 8.04
C PHE A 297 5.85 4.62 8.61
N LEU A 298 6.87 4.32 9.43
CA LEU A 298 7.01 3.03 10.11
C LEU A 298 5.84 2.76 11.07
N VAL A 299 5.44 3.77 11.86
CA VAL A 299 4.31 3.65 12.80
C VAL A 299 3.00 3.41 12.06
N VAL A 300 2.71 4.18 11.00
CA VAL A 300 1.47 3.99 10.21
C VAL A 300 1.45 2.64 9.52
N PHE A 301 2.60 2.14 9.04
CA PHE A 301 2.69 0.78 8.49
C PHE A 301 2.34 -0.29 9.54
N LEU A 302 2.88 -0.20 10.75
CA LEU A 302 2.58 -1.14 11.84
C LEU A 302 1.11 -1.11 12.22
N ILE A 303 0.53 0.08 12.39
CA ILE A 303 -0.92 0.24 12.66
C ILE A 303 -1.74 -0.35 11.51
N GLY A 304 -1.36 -0.05 10.26
CA GLY A 304 -2.02 -0.57 9.07
C GLY A 304 -1.94 -2.10 8.97
N LEU A 305 -0.83 -2.70 9.40
CA LEU A 305 -0.64 -4.15 9.43
C LEU A 305 -1.53 -4.80 10.49
N ILE A 306 -1.58 -4.25 11.70
CA ILE A 306 -2.47 -4.71 12.77
C ILE A 306 -3.94 -4.61 12.34
N VAL A 307 -4.37 -3.43 11.87
CA VAL A 307 -5.75 -3.21 11.40
C VAL A 307 -6.11 -4.16 10.27
N SER A 308 -5.21 -4.35 9.29
CA SER A 308 -5.46 -5.25 8.16
C SER A 308 -5.46 -6.71 8.58
N CYS A 309 -4.68 -7.12 9.58
CA CYS A 309 -4.73 -8.46 10.18
C CYS A 309 -6.06 -8.70 10.89
N CYS A 310 -6.53 -7.75 11.70
CA CYS A 310 -7.80 -7.84 12.44
C CYS A 310 -9.04 -7.73 11.55
N LYS A 311 -8.96 -7.01 10.42
CA LYS A 311 -10.11 -6.83 9.52
C LYS A 311 -10.48 -8.13 8.82
N GLY A 312 -11.75 -8.53 8.88
CA GLY A 312 -12.27 -9.75 8.27
C GLY A 312 -12.17 -9.77 6.73
N LYS A 313 -12.50 -10.92 6.12
CA LYS A 313 -12.58 -11.05 4.66
C LYS A 313 -13.71 -10.15 4.13
N LYS A 314 -13.44 -9.35 3.10
CA LYS A 314 -14.48 -8.57 2.41
C LYS A 314 -15.45 -9.51 1.69
N SER A 315 -16.75 -9.21 1.74
CA SER A 315 -17.76 -9.97 1.00
C SER A 315 -17.69 -9.66 -0.50
N VAL A 316 -18.13 -10.59 -1.34
CA VAL A 316 -18.20 -10.41 -2.80
C VAL A 316 -19.27 -9.38 -3.14
N ILE A 317 -20.37 -9.40 -2.38
CA ILE A 317 -21.52 -8.50 -2.54
C ILE A 317 -21.18 -7.05 -2.15
N GLU A 318 -20.35 -6.79 -1.12
CA GLU A 318 -19.99 -5.41 -0.73
C GLU A 318 -19.20 -4.68 -1.84
N GLY A 319 -18.57 -5.41 -2.76
CA GLY A 319 -17.96 -4.83 -3.96
C GLY A 319 -18.94 -4.50 -5.09
N VAL A 320 -20.19 -4.98 -5.03
CA VAL A 320 -21.22 -4.83 -6.07
C VAL A 320 -22.41 -3.99 -5.58
N ASP A 321 -22.88 -4.20 -4.34
CA ASP A 321 -23.99 -3.44 -3.73
C ASP A 321 -23.60 -1.96 -3.46
N GLU A 322 -22.34 -1.67 -3.15
CA GLU A 322 -21.85 -0.28 -3.10
C GLU A 322 -21.91 0.38 -4.48
N ASP A 323 -21.75 -0.37 -5.58
CA ASP A 323 -21.66 0.16 -6.93
C ASP A 323 -23.01 0.67 -7.48
N ASP A 324 -24.14 0.16 -6.96
CA ASP A 324 -25.51 0.45 -7.44
C ASP A 324 -26.34 1.35 -6.50
N SER A 325 -25.95 1.53 -5.23
CA SER A 325 -26.80 2.20 -4.22
C SER A 325 -26.74 3.74 -4.22
N ASP A 326 -25.71 4.37 -4.79
CA ASP A 326 -25.51 5.83 -4.72
C ASP A 326 -26.06 6.62 -5.93
N ILE A 327 -26.86 5.98 -6.81
CA ILE A 327 -27.50 6.67 -7.97
C ILE A 327 -28.85 7.32 -7.60
N SER A 328 -29.43 7.01 -6.43
CA SER A 328 -30.76 7.51 -6.08
C SER A 328 -30.82 8.94 -5.52
N ASP A 329 -29.68 9.55 -5.17
CA ASP A 329 -29.68 10.79 -4.37
C ASP A 329 -29.29 12.07 -5.15
N ASP A 330 -29.02 11.98 -6.46
CA ASP A 330 -28.68 13.13 -7.31
C ASP A 330 -29.71 13.30 -8.47
N GLU A 331 -30.99 13.43 -8.16
CA GLU A 331 -31.99 14.01 -9.10
C GLU A 331 -32.63 15.24 -8.43
N PRO A 332 -32.23 16.48 -8.80
CA PRO A 332 -32.90 17.67 -8.29
C PRO A 332 -34.30 17.72 -8.89
N SER A 333 -35.31 17.58 -8.02
CA SER A 333 -36.72 17.83 -8.33
C SER A 333 -36.88 19.27 -8.81
N VAL A 334 -36.85 19.46 -10.13
CA VAL A 334 -37.28 20.69 -10.79
C VAL A 334 -38.52 20.34 -11.61
N TYR A 335 -39.51 21.22 -11.52
CA TYR A 335 -40.86 21.19 -12.10
C TYR A 335 -41.97 20.57 -11.24
N SER A 336 -42.34 21.34 -10.21
CA SER A 336 -43.76 21.56 -9.89
C SER A 336 -44.04 23.07 -9.90
N VAL A 337 -44.63 23.57 -10.98
CA VAL A 337 -45.47 24.78 -10.98
C VAL A 337 -46.83 24.36 -11.50
#